data_AF-A0A957G4L2-F1
#
_entry.id   AF-A0A957G4L2-F1
#
_cell.length_a   1.000
_cell.length_b   1.000
_cell.length_c   1.000
_cell.angle_alpha   90.00
_cell.angle_beta   90.00
_cell.angle_gamma   90.00
#
_symmetry.space_group_name_H-M   'P 1'
#
loop_
_entity.id
_entity.type
_entity.pdbx_description
1 polymer ?
#
loop_
_entity_poly.entity_id
_entity_poly.type
_entity_poly.pdbx_seq_one_letter_code
_entity_poly.pdbx_strand_id
1 'polypeptide(L)' 'MKFKEWLNDQRHRNDAVGALAQATKDVSQVPLARGRKQDEHKKWAEFLTRNGTWRHVVAFNDAWQEFLLAKEAAGESG' A
#
# COMPACT_ATOMS: atom_id res chain seq x y z
N MET A 1 4.53 -8.60 8.14
CA MET A 1 4.49 -8.03 6.77
C MET A 1 4.06 -6.56 6.77
N LYS A 2 4.79 -5.67 6.08
CA LYS A 2 4.42 -4.26 5.88
C LYS A 2 3.77 -4.04 4.52
N PHE A 3 2.92 -3.02 4.41
CA PHE A 3 2.19 -2.74 3.16
C PHE A 3 3.14 -2.42 2.00
N LYS A 4 4.20 -1.64 2.26
CA LYS A 4 5.21 -1.29 1.24
C LYS A 4 5.86 -2.53 0.61
N GLU A 5 6.20 -3.51 1.45
CA GLU A 5 6.87 -4.74 1.00
C GLU A 5 5.91 -5.59 0.18
N TRP A 6 4.67 -5.74 0.65
CA TRP A 6 3.62 -6.44 -0.07
C TRP A 6 3.28 -5.76 -1.41
N LEU A 7 3.12 -4.43 -1.42
CA LEU A 7 2.79 -3.67 -2.62
C LEU A 7 3.92 -3.76 -3.66
N ASN A 8 5.18 -3.76 -3.24
CA ASN A 8 6.32 -3.93 -4.14
C ASN A 8 6.35 -5.31 -4.81
N ASP A 9 5.76 -6.33 -4.18
CA ASP A 9 5.60 -7.65 -4.79
C ASP A 9 4.54 -7.60 -5.91
N GLN A 10 3.49 -6.78 -5.77
CA GLN A 10 2.37 -6.65 -6.72
C GLN A 10 2.72 -5.97 -8.06
N ARG A 11 3.96 -5.52 -8.27
CA ARG A 11 4.38 -4.76 -9.47
C ARG A 11 4.18 -5.50 -10.80
N HIS A 12 4.13 -6.82 -10.75
CA HIS A 12 3.95 -7.66 -11.94
C HIS A 12 2.50 -7.71 -12.42
N ARG A 13 1.55 -7.20 -11.63
CA ARG A 13 0.12 -7.17 -11.99
C ARG A 13 -0.14 -6.12 -13.08
N ASN A 14 -1.06 -6.44 -13.98
CA ASN A 14 -1.52 -5.54 -15.04
C ASN A 14 -2.91 -4.95 -14.69
N ASP A 15 -3.06 -4.48 -13.45
CA ASP A 15 -4.27 -3.89 -12.91
C ASP A 15 -3.97 -2.58 -12.15
N ALA A 16 -5.00 -2.00 -11.53
CA ALA A 16 -4.86 -0.75 -10.79
C ALA A 16 -3.87 -0.86 -9.61
N VAL A 17 -3.77 -2.04 -8.98
CA VAL A 17 -2.85 -2.31 -7.87
C VAL A 17 -1.41 -2.42 -8.37
N GLY A 18 -1.19 -3.12 -9.49
CA GLY A 18 0.10 -3.18 -10.16
C GLY A 18 0.58 -1.83 -10.69
N ALA A 19 -0.34 -1.02 -11.23
CA ALA A 19 -0.06 0.36 -11.63
C ALA A 19 0.32 1.24 -10.43
N LEU A 20 -0.39 1.11 -9.30
CA LEU A 20 -0.05 1.78 -8.05
C LEU A 20 1.33 1.34 -7.53
N ALA A 21 1.62 0.04 -7.56
CA ALA A 21 2.91 -0.51 -7.14
C ALA A 21 4.08 0.00 -8.00
N GLN A 22 3.88 0.16 -9.30
CA GLN A 22 4.87 0.74 -10.21
C GLN A 22 5.03 2.25 -9.98
N ALA A 23 3.93 2.99 -9.81
CA ALA A 23 3.95 4.42 -9.55
C ALA A 23 4.60 4.78 -8.20
N THR A 24 4.53 3.86 -7.22
CA THR A 24 5.07 4.05 -5.87
C THR A 24 6.49 3.49 -5.70
N LYS A 25 7.10 2.96 -6.78
CA LYS A 25 8.46 2.38 -6.79
C LYS A 25 9.54 3.38 -6.38
N ASP A 26 9.42 4.63 -6.84
CA ASP A 26 10.41 5.69 -6.61
C ASP A 26 10.21 6.43 -5.28
N VAL A 27 9.04 6.29 -4.64
CA VAL A 27 8.77 6.87 -3.33
C VAL A 27 9.34 6.02 -2.20
N SER A 28 10.67 5.99 -2.21
CA SER A 28 11.53 5.96 -1.02
C SER A 28 11.08 6.94 0.08
N GLN A 29 10.28 7.95 -0.25
CA GLN A 29 9.74 8.97 0.66
C GLN A 29 8.45 8.61 1.40
N VAL A 30 7.76 7.49 1.10
CA VAL A 30 6.60 7.13 1.96
C VAL A 30 7.15 6.78 3.34
N PRO A 31 6.82 7.56 4.38
CA PRO A 31 7.46 7.41 5.68
C PRO A 31 7.17 6.00 6.19
N LEU A 32 8.23 5.20 6.36
CA LEU A 32 8.16 3.89 7.00
C LEU A 32 7.38 4.06 8.30
N ALA A 33 6.20 3.44 8.39
CA ALA A 33 5.41 3.50 9.60
C ALA A 33 6.17 2.73 10.69
N ARG A 34 6.92 3.45 11.53
CA ARG A 34 7.28 2.99 12.88
C ARG A 34 6.04 3.20 13.74
N GLY A 35 5.07 2.28 13.74
CA GLY A 35 3.80 2.44 14.46
C GLY A 35 2.75 1.35 14.22
N ARG A 36 1.56 1.52 14.83
CA ARG A 36 0.43 0.57 14.76
C ARG A 36 -0.12 0.48 13.32
N LYS A 37 -0.81 -0.61 12.95
CA LYS A 37 -1.43 -0.83 11.61
C LYS A 37 -2.17 0.41 11.07
N GLN A 38 -2.86 1.15 11.95
CA GLN A 38 -3.64 2.33 11.59
C GLN A 38 -2.77 3.53 11.16
N ASP A 39 -1.54 3.63 11.71
CA ASP A 39 -0.59 4.67 11.36
C ASP A 39 0.00 4.47 9.96
N GLU A 40 0.16 3.21 9.52
CA GLU A 40 0.65 2.89 8.18
C GLU A 40 -0.40 3.27 7.12
N HIS A 41 -1.66 2.87 7.30
CA HIS A 41 -2.74 3.25 6.39
C HIS A 41 -2.86 4.76 6.22
N LYS A 42 -2.88 5.50 7.34
CA LYS A 42 -3.05 6.96 7.34
C LYS A 42 -1.91 7.68 6.63
N LYS A 43 -0.65 7.23 6.82
CA LYS A 43 0.53 7.81 6.15
C LYS A 43 0.48 7.60 4.64
N TRP A 44 0.10 6.41 4.19
CA TRP A 44 -0.06 6.13 2.77
C TRP A 44 -1.21 6.94 2.16
N ALA A 45 -2.35 7.02 2.83
CA ALA A 45 -3.48 7.82 2.38
C ALA A 45 -3.11 9.31 2.27
N GLU A 46 -2.42 9.88 3.27
CA GLU A 46 -1.97 11.27 3.24
C GLU A 46 -0.95 11.51 2.11
N PHE A 47 0.00 10.60 1.93
CA PHE A 47 0.99 10.67 0.86
C PHE A 47 0.33 10.66 -0.53
N LEU A 48 -0.60 9.73 -0.78
CA LEU A 48 -1.31 9.60 -2.05
C LEU A 48 -2.29 10.74 -2.31
N THR A 49 -2.88 11.31 -1.25
CA THR A 49 -3.73 12.50 -1.38
C THR A 49 -2.92 13.72 -1.78
N ARG A 50 -1.68 13.86 -1.30
CA ARG A 50 -0.81 15.01 -1.60
C ARG A 50 -0.03 14.88 -2.91
N ASN A 51 0.43 13.68 -3.26
CA ASN A 51 1.36 13.46 -4.37
C ASN A 51 0.81 12.52 -5.46
N GLY A 52 -0.30 11.84 -5.18
CA GLY A 52 -0.92 10.89 -6.10
C GLY A 52 -2.03 11.53 -6.93
N THR A 53 -2.63 10.70 -7.79
CA THR A 53 -3.85 11.05 -8.52
C THR A 53 -5.05 10.41 -7.82
N TRP A 54 -6.26 10.90 -8.10
CA TRP A 54 -7.51 10.26 -7.67
C TRP A 54 -7.52 8.74 -7.96
N ARG A 55 -6.98 8.32 -9.11
CA ARG A 55 -6.89 6.91 -9.50
C ARG A 55 -6.00 6.10 -8.56
N HIS A 56 -4.93 6.70 -8.04
CA HIS A 56 -4.05 6.04 -7.05
C HIS A 56 -4.74 5.89 -5.70
N VAL A 57 -5.60 6.84 -5.28
CA VAL A 57 -6.36 6.74 -4.03
C VAL A 57 -7.36 5.60 -4.08
N VAL A 58 -8.09 5.45 -5.20
CA VAL A 58 -9.01 4.33 -5.40
C VAL A 58 -8.25 3.00 -5.38
N ALA A 59 -7.18 2.89 -6.18
CA ALA A 59 -6.35 1.68 -6.22
C ALA A 59 -5.74 1.32 -4.85
N PHE A 60 -5.44 2.32 -4.02
CA PHE A 60 -4.89 2.11 -2.69
C PHE A 60 -5.89 1.48 -1.73
N ASN A 61 -7.17 1.87 -1.78
CA ASN A 61 -8.18 1.26 -0.92
C ASN A 61 -8.34 -0.23 -1.21
N ASP A 62 -8.37 -0.60 -2.50
CA ASP A 62 -8.45 -2.00 -2.94
C ASP A 62 -7.17 -2.77 -2.52
N ALA A 63 -6.00 -2.20 -2.82
CA ALA A 63 -4.72 -2.77 -2.43
C ALA A 63 -4.59 -2.97 -0.91
N TRP A 64 -5.12 -2.04 -0.11
CA TRP A 64 -5.07 -2.13 1.35
C TRP A 64 -5.94 -3.26 1.89
N GLN A 65 -7.14 -3.47 1.33
CA GLN A 65 -7.98 -4.61 1.70
C GLN A 65 -7.31 -5.93 1.35
N GLU A 66 -6.74 -6.05 0.14
CA GLU A 66 -6.01 -7.24 -0.29
C GLU A 66 -4.79 -7.52 0.62
N PHE A 67 -4.07 -6.48 1.03
CA PHE A 67 -2.98 -6.61 1.98
C PHE A 67 -3.43 -7.11 3.35
N LEU A 68 -4.54 -6.60 3.88
CA LEU A 68 -5.08 -7.07 5.16
C LEU A 68 -5.44 -8.56 5.10
N LEU A 69 -6.11 -8.98 4.03
CA LEU A 69 -6.44 -10.39 3.80
C LEU A 69 -5.19 -11.27 3.67
N ALA A 70 -4.20 -10.84 2.89
CA ALA A 70 -2.94 -11.56 2.73
C ALA A 70 -2.18 -11.68 4.06
N LYS A 71 -2.25 -10.64 4.90
CA LYS A 71 -1.61 -10.61 6.21
C LYS A 71 -2.32 -11.52 7.22
N GLU A 72 -3.65 -11.58 7.19
CA GLU A 72 -4.43 -12.52 8.00
C GLU A 72 -4.19 -13.97 7.56
N ALA A 73 -4.15 -14.23 6.24
CA ALA A 73 -3.82 -15.54 5.70
C ALA A 73 -2.41 -16.01 6.06
N ALA A 74 -1.46 -15.09 6.22
CA ALA A 74 -0.10 -15.37 6.68
C ALA A 74 -0.01 -15.66 8.20
N GLY A 75 -1.13 -15.65 8.93
CA GLY A 75 -1.16 -15.89 10.38
C GLY A 75 -0.65 -14.71 11.22
N GLU A 76 -0.49 -13.52 10.66
CA GLU A 76 -0.20 -12.29 11.42
C GLU A 76 -1.48 -11.64 11.97
N SER A 77 -2.35 -12.47 12.54
CA SER A 77 -3.41 -12.10 13.46
C SER A 77 -2.75 -11.85 14.82
N GLY A 78 -2.33 -10.61 15.06
CA GLY A 78 -1.99 -10.12 16.40
C GLY A 78 -3.23 -9.87 17.22
#